data_AF-A0A2V9MPD3-F1
#
_entry.id   AF-A0A2V9MPD3-F1
#
_cell.length_a   1.000
_cell.length_b   1.000
_cell.length_c   1.000
_cell.angle_alpha   90.00
_cell.angle_beta   90.00
_cell.angle_gamma   90.00
#
_symmetry.space_group_name_H-M   'P 1'
#
loop_
_entity.id
_entity.type
_entity.pdbx_description
1 polymer ?
#
loop_
_entity_poly.entity_id
_entity_poly.type
_entity_poly.pdbx_seq_one_letter_code
_entity_poly.pdbx_strand_id
1 'polypeptide(L)'
;MSALHKLMYQRIIFCHKCHLSMFVGVNRRYFYHLVKHTGINKLLILLAVLGLISLYPSSVSIMSTKQVSLASYVTEEEYKQERVVQSILKRFTDVEKEDVSKLTKTIVRHALDKKLDPKLVASVIVVESRGNPLAISEAKAVGLMQIHVPSWSDVVDFTERNPFDPEVNIEVGTTILAHYLRHNKDLESALLAYEGSHDPTQSEYASKVMAIYHTRVP
;
A
#
# COMPACT_ATOMS: atom_id res chain seq x y z
N MET A 1 2.67 -22.20 -5.90
CA MET A 1 2.65 -21.47 -4.62
C MET A 1 2.31 -22.46 -3.51
N SER A 2 3.09 -22.54 -2.43
CA SER A 2 2.92 -23.57 -1.39
C SER A 2 1.73 -23.24 -0.47
N ALA A 3 1.10 -24.26 0.12
CA ALA A 3 0.03 -24.09 1.11
C ALA A 3 0.47 -23.28 2.34
N LEU A 4 1.77 -23.30 2.66
CA LEU A 4 2.38 -22.51 3.73
C LEU A 4 2.36 -21.00 3.43
N HIS A 5 2.55 -20.61 2.16
CA HIS A 5 2.49 -19.22 1.73
C HIS A 5 1.10 -18.61 1.99
N LYS A 6 0.02 -19.38 1.74
CA LYS A 6 -1.37 -18.94 1.97
C LYS A 6 -1.74 -18.81 3.45
N LEU A 7 -1.06 -19.53 4.34
CA LEU A 7 -1.26 -19.44 5.80
C LEU A 7 -0.56 -18.23 6.42
N MET A 8 0.54 -17.76 5.81
CA MET A 8 1.29 -16.59 6.24
C MET A 8 0.87 -15.29 5.53
N TYR A 9 0.08 -15.39 4.46
CA TYR A 9 -0.43 -14.24 3.72
C TYR A 9 -1.53 -13.53 4.51
N GLN A 10 -1.28 -12.29 4.92
CA GLN A 10 -2.25 -11.48 5.64
C GLN A 10 -3.39 -11.09 4.69
N ARG A 11 -4.48 -11.85 4.69
CA ARG A 11 -5.72 -11.47 4.01
C ARG A 11 -6.36 -10.30 4.76
N ILE A 12 -6.99 -9.36 4.09
CA ILE A 12 -7.83 -8.36 4.76
C ILE A 12 -9.28 -8.84 4.66
N ILE A 13 -9.94 -9.03 5.79
CA ILE A 13 -11.39 -9.24 5.85
C ILE A 13 -12.03 -7.98 6.41
N PHE A 14 -13.03 -7.47 5.70
CA PHE A 14 -13.91 -6.44 6.22
C PHE A 14 -15.14 -7.11 6.83
N CYS A 15 -15.34 -6.93 8.14
CA CYS A 15 -16.56 -7.43 8.76
C CYS A 15 -17.71 -6.43 8.54
N HIS A 16 -18.79 -6.87 7.89
CA HIS A 16 -20.00 -6.08 7.71
C HIS A 16 -20.78 -5.80 9.00
N LYS A 17 -20.55 -6.56 10.09
CA LYS A 17 -21.19 -6.33 11.40
C LYS A 17 -20.42 -5.33 12.27
N CYS A 18 -19.09 -5.31 12.16
CA CYS A 18 -18.26 -4.37 12.92
C CYS A 18 -17.99 -3.09 12.15
N HIS A 19 -18.18 -3.08 10.83
CA HIS A 19 -17.69 -2.06 9.90
C HIS A 19 -16.17 -1.83 9.97
N LEU A 20 -15.41 -2.75 10.58
CA LEU A 20 -13.95 -2.66 10.76
C LEU A 20 -13.21 -3.62 9.82
N SER A 21 -12.05 -3.19 9.34
CA SER A 21 -11.09 -4.01 8.61
C SER A 21 -10.20 -4.78 9.59
N MET A 22 -9.93 -6.04 9.26
CA MET A 22 -9.16 -6.94 10.11
C MET A 22 -8.27 -7.82 9.24
N PHE A 23 -6.98 -7.82 9.55
CA PHE A 23 -6.05 -8.77 8.95
C PHE A 23 -6.40 -10.19 9.43
N VAL A 24 -6.31 -11.17 8.55
CA VAL A 24 -6.43 -12.59 8.85
C VAL A 24 -5.04 -13.10 9.19
N GLY A 25 -4.88 -13.64 10.39
CA GLY A 25 -3.61 -14.09 10.98
C GLY A 25 -3.64 -14.01 12.51
N VAL A 26 -2.52 -14.31 13.18
CA VAL A 26 -2.41 -14.19 14.65
C VAL A 26 -2.27 -12.73 15.04
N ASN A 27 -3.38 -11.99 15.04
CA ASN A 27 -3.43 -10.64 15.59
C ASN A 27 -4.55 -10.49 16.61
N ARG A 28 -4.31 -9.65 17.62
CA ARG A 28 -5.20 -9.44 18.76
C ARG A 28 -6.59 -8.97 18.33
N ARG A 29 -6.69 -8.14 17.29
CA ARG A 29 -7.95 -7.58 16.77
C ARG A 29 -8.82 -8.63 16.09
N TYR A 30 -8.23 -9.51 15.30
CA TYR A 30 -8.84 -10.66 14.64
C TYR A 30 -9.28 -11.69 15.66
N PHE A 31 -8.47 -11.93 16.71
CA PHE A 31 -8.88 -12.80 17.81
C PHE A 31 -10.13 -12.26 18.55
N TYR A 32 -10.13 -10.99 18.93
CA TYR A 32 -11.32 -10.36 19.54
C TYR A 32 -12.52 -10.38 18.61
N HIS A 33 -12.31 -10.19 17.30
CA HIS A 33 -13.36 -10.28 16.30
C HIS A 33 -13.99 -11.67 16.24
N LEU A 34 -13.15 -12.70 16.14
CA LEU A 34 -13.55 -14.10 16.07
C LEU A 34 -14.41 -14.46 17.29
N VAL A 35 -13.95 -14.08 18.48
CA VAL A 35 -14.67 -14.26 19.76
C VAL A 35 -16.02 -13.52 19.78
N LYS A 36 -16.12 -12.34 19.16
CA LYS A 36 -17.31 -11.50 19.22
C LYS A 36 -18.35 -11.78 18.13
N HIS A 37 -17.93 -12.25 16.95
CA HIS A 37 -18.80 -12.29 15.76
C HIS A 37 -18.92 -13.66 15.05
N THR A 38 -18.07 -14.64 15.38
CA THR A 38 -18.23 -16.01 14.87
C THR A 38 -18.76 -16.92 15.98
N GLY A 39 -19.80 -17.70 15.69
CA GLY A 39 -20.34 -18.72 16.61
C GLY A 39 -19.43 -19.95 16.74
N ILE A 40 -18.10 -19.75 16.70
CA ILE A 40 -17.13 -20.83 16.79
C ILE A 40 -16.95 -21.17 18.27
N ASN A 41 -17.35 -22.39 18.61
CA ASN A 41 -17.30 -22.92 19.97
C ASN A 41 -15.91 -22.71 20.59
N LYS A 42 -15.86 -22.20 21.84
CA LYS A 42 -14.62 -21.94 22.59
C LYS A 42 -13.66 -23.14 22.62
N LEU A 43 -14.18 -24.36 22.46
CA LEU A 43 -13.45 -25.62 22.38
C LEU A 43 -12.56 -25.75 21.12
N LEU A 44 -12.99 -25.22 19.97
CA LEU A 44 -12.25 -25.32 18.70
C LEU A 44 -11.01 -24.41 18.68
N ILE A 45 -11.08 -23.25 19.33
CA ILE A 45 -9.95 -22.32 19.47
C ILE A 45 -8.88 -22.94 20.39
N LEU A 46 -9.28 -23.66 21.43
CA LEU A 46 -8.37 -24.35 22.36
C LEU A 46 -7.62 -25.51 21.68
N LEU A 47 -8.30 -26.28 20.83
CA LEU A 47 -7.71 -27.40 20.08
C LEU A 47 -6.69 -26.92 19.02
N ALA A 48 -6.92 -25.77 18.39
CA ALA A 48 -5.98 -25.18 17.44
C ALA A 48 -4.68 -24.68 18.09
N VAL A 49 -4.75 -24.21 19.35
CA VAL A 49 -3.59 -23.73 20.11
C VAL A 49 -2.79 -24.91 20.71
N LEU A 50 -3.44 -25.99 21.12
CA LEU A 50 -2.79 -27.19 21.65
C LEU A 50 -2.18 -28.10 20.57
N GLY A 51 -2.70 -28.04 19.33
CA GLY A 51 -2.19 -28.82 18.19
C GLY A 51 -0.88 -28.31 17.58
N LEU A 52 -0.39 -27.13 17.97
CA LEU A 52 0.82 -26.49 17.40
C LEU A 52 2.09 -26.67 18.25
N ILE A 53 2.05 -27.45 19.34
CA ILE A 53 3.21 -27.65 20.24
C ILE A 53 3.94 -28.99 19.99
N SER A 54 3.44 -29.86 19.11
CA SER A 54 4.10 -31.13 18.80
C SER A 54 4.45 -31.22 17.32
N LEU A 55 5.76 -31.33 17.05
CA LEU A 55 6.45 -31.49 15.76
C LEU A 55 7.19 -30.24 15.24
N TYR A 56 8.34 -29.95 15.85
CA TYR A 56 9.45 -29.30 15.17
C TYR A 56 10.72 -30.12 15.36
N PRO A 57 11.21 -30.84 14.34
CA PRO A 57 12.63 -31.12 14.24
C PRO A 57 13.37 -29.93 13.62
N SER A 58 14.58 -29.73 14.12
CA SER A 58 15.54 -28.68 13.82
C SER A 58 16.13 -28.77 12.40
N SER A 59 16.69 -27.64 11.98
CA SER A 59 17.54 -27.37 10.81
C SER A 59 16.82 -27.19 9.46
N VAL A 60 16.79 -25.93 9.01
CA VAL A 60 16.70 -25.58 7.59
C VAL A 60 17.86 -24.66 7.28
N SER A 61 18.65 -25.10 6.30
CA SER A 61 19.81 -24.40 5.75
C SER A 61 19.41 -23.08 5.10
N ILE A 62 20.24 -22.07 5.33
CA ILE A 62 20.21 -20.79 4.61
C ILE A 62 20.50 -21.08 3.13
N MET A 63 19.55 -20.76 2.25
CA MET A 63 19.84 -20.51 0.84
C MET A 63 19.19 -19.20 0.43
N SER A 64 19.94 -18.13 0.69
CA SER A 64 19.83 -16.87 -0.06
C SER A 64 20.16 -17.15 -1.51
N THR A 65 19.15 -17.07 -2.37
CA THR A 65 19.37 -16.81 -3.80
C THR A 65 18.70 -15.49 -4.11
N LYS A 66 19.37 -14.41 -3.75
CA LYS A 66 19.11 -13.12 -4.37
C LYS A 66 19.61 -13.23 -5.81
N GLN A 67 18.71 -13.52 -6.74
CA GLN A 67 18.95 -13.27 -8.16
C GLN A 67 19.05 -11.75 -8.33
N VAL A 68 20.28 -11.24 -8.22
CA VAL A 68 20.61 -9.88 -8.64
C VAL A 68 20.69 -9.94 -10.15
N SER A 69 19.64 -9.45 -10.81
CA SER A 69 19.71 -9.17 -12.24
C SER A 69 20.71 -8.05 -12.49
N LEU A 70 21.42 -8.23 -13.60
CA LEU A 70 22.36 -7.32 -14.26
C LEU A 70 22.04 -5.86 -13.92
N ALA A 71 23.02 -5.12 -13.40
CA ALA A 71 22.91 -3.69 -13.12
C ALA A 71 22.33 -3.00 -14.34
N SER A 72 21.04 -2.69 -14.30
CA SER A 72 20.37 -1.90 -15.30
C SER A 72 21.07 -0.54 -15.28
N TYR A 73 21.61 -0.13 -16.42
CA TYR A 73 22.10 1.23 -16.58
C TYR A 73 20.92 2.17 -16.30
N VAL A 74 20.92 2.78 -15.11
CA VAL A 74 19.91 3.77 -14.72
C VAL A 74 20.09 4.95 -15.65
N THR A 75 19.02 5.35 -16.33
CA THR A 75 19.12 6.50 -17.24
C THR A 75 19.36 7.78 -16.43
N GLU A 76 20.08 8.74 -17.00
CA GLU A 76 20.31 10.05 -16.36
C GLU A 76 18.99 10.73 -15.96
N GLU A 77 17.93 10.52 -16.74
CA GLU A 77 16.61 11.04 -16.42
C GLU A 77 15.97 10.32 -15.21
N GLU A 78 16.02 8.99 -15.14
CA GLU A 78 15.56 8.27 -13.95
C GLU A 78 16.31 8.70 -12.68
N TYR A 79 17.64 8.89 -12.77
CA TYR A 79 18.43 9.38 -11.63
C TYR A 79 17.99 10.77 -11.17
N LYS A 80 17.70 11.70 -12.10
CA LYS A 80 17.15 13.02 -11.76
C LYS A 80 15.77 12.90 -11.11
N GLN A 81 14.90 12.02 -11.62
CA GLN A 81 13.58 11.79 -11.03
C GLN A 81 13.67 11.20 -9.61
N GLU A 82 14.59 10.26 -9.38
CA GLU A 82 14.86 9.72 -8.05
C GLU A 82 15.30 10.82 -7.07
N ARG A 83 16.19 11.73 -7.49
CA ARG A 83 16.64 12.87 -6.68
C ARG A 83 15.48 13.79 -6.28
N VAL A 84 14.61 14.11 -7.23
CA VAL A 84 13.40 14.89 -7.02
C VAL A 84 12.47 14.21 -6.02
N VAL A 85 12.11 12.96 -6.25
CA VAL A 85 11.22 12.18 -5.36
C VAL A 85 11.80 12.06 -3.96
N GLN A 86 13.09 11.74 -3.85
CA GLN A 86 13.79 11.61 -2.58
C GLN A 86 13.74 12.92 -1.77
N SER A 87 13.85 14.07 -2.43
CA SER A 87 13.78 15.37 -1.77
C SER A 87 12.36 15.68 -1.23
N ILE A 88 11.31 15.29 -1.96
CA ILE A 88 9.92 15.42 -1.51
C ILE A 88 9.68 14.53 -0.29
N LEU A 89 10.05 13.26 -0.36
CA LEU A 89 9.88 12.32 0.75
C LEU A 89 10.59 12.81 2.01
N LYS A 90 11.87 13.18 1.92
CA LYS A 90 12.64 13.68 3.06
C LYS A 90 12.07 14.96 3.68
N ARG A 91 11.37 15.77 2.90
CA ARG A 91 10.84 17.06 3.35
C ARG A 91 9.46 16.95 4.00
N PHE A 92 8.61 16.05 3.49
CA PHE A 92 7.20 16.03 3.85
C PHE A 92 6.73 14.72 4.49
N THR A 93 7.61 13.74 4.65
CA THR A 93 7.31 12.46 5.30
C THR A 93 8.23 12.20 6.48
N ASP A 94 7.80 11.28 7.33
CA ASP A 94 8.56 10.82 8.50
C ASP A 94 9.24 9.45 8.21
N VAL A 95 9.47 9.14 6.93
CA VAL A 95 10.08 7.87 6.50
C VAL A 95 11.57 7.84 6.85
N GLU A 96 12.01 6.74 7.45
CA GLU A 96 13.41 6.52 7.81
C GLU A 96 14.34 6.58 6.61
N LYS A 97 15.56 7.10 6.80
CA LYS A 97 16.51 7.35 5.70
C LYS A 97 16.79 6.12 4.84
N GLU A 98 16.85 4.94 5.46
CA GLU A 98 17.08 3.66 4.79
C GLU A 98 15.92 3.31 3.85
N ASP A 99 14.69 3.52 4.30
CA ASP A 99 13.47 3.20 3.55
C ASP A 99 13.19 4.21 2.44
N VAL A 100 13.60 5.48 2.60
CA VAL A 100 13.43 6.51 1.58
C VAL A 100 14.03 6.09 0.24
N SER A 101 15.22 5.48 0.22
CA SER A 101 15.88 5.06 -1.02
C SER A 101 15.09 3.96 -1.74
N LYS A 102 14.64 2.95 -1.00
CA LYS A 102 13.84 1.86 -1.54
C LYS A 102 12.49 2.37 -2.06
N LEU A 103 11.82 3.20 -1.25
CA LEU A 103 10.53 3.79 -1.59
C LEU A 103 10.63 4.68 -2.83
N THR A 104 11.68 5.50 -2.93
CA THR A 104 11.96 6.35 -4.10
C THR A 104 12.03 5.52 -5.39
N LYS A 105 12.80 4.43 -5.38
CA LYS A 105 12.94 3.54 -6.54
C LYS A 105 11.64 2.88 -6.94
N THR A 106 10.84 2.43 -5.97
CA THR A 106 9.52 1.86 -6.22
C THR A 106 8.57 2.92 -6.81
N ILE A 107 8.56 4.15 -6.29
CA ILE A 107 7.76 5.26 -6.84
C ILE A 107 8.14 5.55 -8.28
N VAL A 108 9.44 5.78 -8.55
CA VAL A 108 9.92 6.18 -9.88
C VAL A 108 9.60 5.09 -10.91
N ARG A 109 9.89 3.83 -10.61
CA ARG A 109 9.61 2.71 -11.53
C ARG A 109 8.13 2.62 -11.89
N HIS A 110 7.25 2.51 -10.90
CA HIS A 110 5.81 2.36 -11.17
C HIS A 110 5.20 3.62 -11.78
N ALA A 111 5.66 4.81 -11.40
CA ALA A 111 5.21 6.05 -12.04
C ALA A 111 5.55 6.05 -13.53
N LEU A 112 6.80 5.78 -13.89
CA LEU A 112 7.25 5.76 -15.29
C LEU A 112 6.56 4.66 -16.09
N ASP A 113 6.39 3.46 -15.53
CA ASP A 113 5.65 2.35 -16.15
C ASP A 113 4.20 2.74 -16.48
N LYS A 114 3.57 3.59 -15.65
CA LYS A 114 2.21 4.12 -15.88
C LYS A 114 2.19 5.47 -16.59
N LYS A 115 3.34 5.98 -17.05
CA LYS A 115 3.52 7.28 -17.71
C LYS A 115 3.04 8.45 -16.84
N LEU A 116 3.30 8.36 -15.54
CA LEU A 116 3.03 9.40 -14.55
C LEU A 116 4.31 10.13 -14.17
N ASP A 117 4.15 11.39 -13.76
CA ASP A 117 5.24 12.13 -13.13
C ASP A 117 5.55 11.53 -11.73
N PRO A 118 6.78 11.02 -11.49
CA PRO A 118 7.15 10.48 -10.18
C PRO A 118 6.97 11.47 -9.02
N LYS A 119 7.17 12.77 -9.27
CA LYS A 119 6.96 13.82 -8.28
C LYS A 119 5.48 13.96 -7.92
N LEU A 120 4.58 13.81 -8.88
CA LEU A 120 3.13 13.81 -8.61
C LEU A 120 2.75 12.61 -7.72
N VAL A 121 3.25 11.41 -8.03
CA VAL A 121 3.01 10.21 -7.21
C VAL A 121 3.54 10.39 -5.79
N ALA A 122 4.75 10.93 -5.63
CA ALA A 122 5.30 11.26 -4.32
C ALA A 122 4.43 12.28 -3.56
N SER A 123 3.89 13.27 -4.25
CA SER A 123 3.00 14.29 -3.66
C SER A 123 1.69 13.69 -3.17
N VAL A 124 1.10 12.75 -3.93
CA VAL A 124 -0.07 11.97 -3.51
C VAL A 124 0.25 11.15 -2.26
N ILE A 125 1.35 10.40 -2.25
CA ILE A 125 1.76 9.58 -1.08
C ILE A 125 1.91 10.43 0.20
N VAL A 126 2.46 11.64 0.06
CA VAL A 126 2.60 12.58 1.18
C VAL A 126 1.22 12.95 1.75
N VAL A 127 0.26 13.31 0.90
CA VAL A 127 -1.09 13.71 1.34
C VAL A 127 -1.86 12.52 1.93
N GLU A 128 -1.76 11.35 1.30
CA GLU A 128 -2.54 10.16 1.67
C GLU A 128 -2.10 9.53 2.98
N SER A 129 -0.79 9.42 3.19
CA SER A 129 -0.27 8.61 4.30
C SER A 129 0.93 9.22 5.02
N ARG A 130 1.46 10.35 4.54
CA ARG A 130 2.76 10.88 4.96
C ARG A 130 3.88 9.82 4.86
N GLY A 131 3.79 8.93 3.88
CA GLY A 131 4.75 7.83 3.68
C GLY A 131 4.56 6.64 4.63
N ASN A 132 3.44 6.54 5.36
CA ASN A 132 3.17 5.41 6.24
C ASN A 132 2.55 4.22 5.47
N PRO A 133 3.27 3.11 5.23
CA PRO A 133 2.73 1.95 4.52
C PRO A 133 1.66 1.19 5.31
N LEU A 134 1.54 1.45 6.61
CA LEU A 134 0.56 0.83 7.51
C LEU A 134 -0.68 1.70 7.77
N ALA A 135 -0.83 2.81 7.05
CA ALA A 135 -1.97 3.71 7.19
C ALA A 135 -3.30 3.02 6.81
N ILE A 136 -4.35 3.24 7.62
CA ILE A 136 -5.70 2.75 7.37
C ILE A 136 -6.68 3.88 7.70
N SER A 137 -7.53 4.28 6.75
CA SER A 137 -8.60 5.25 6.99
C SER A 137 -9.87 4.58 7.53
N GLU A 138 -10.76 5.39 8.12
CA GLU A 138 -12.11 4.95 8.51
C GLU A 138 -12.94 4.49 7.30
N ALA A 139 -12.70 5.10 6.14
CA ALA A 139 -13.27 4.72 4.86
C ALA A 139 -12.63 3.45 4.27
N LYS A 140 -11.78 2.71 5.00
CA LYS A 140 -11.16 1.45 4.52
C LYS A 140 -10.15 1.63 3.39
N ALA A 141 -9.56 2.82 3.28
CA ALA A 141 -8.42 3.06 2.41
C ALA A 141 -7.12 2.61 3.09
N VAL A 142 -6.17 2.05 2.32
CA VAL A 142 -5.01 1.34 2.90
C VAL A 142 -3.68 1.74 2.24
N GLY A 143 -2.66 1.89 3.09
CA GLY A 143 -1.25 2.02 2.73
C GLY A 143 -0.85 3.39 2.17
N LEU A 144 0.28 3.40 1.46
CA LEU A 144 0.98 4.61 1.04
C LEU A 144 0.13 5.57 0.21
N MET A 145 -0.64 5.03 -0.72
CA MET A 145 -1.51 5.75 -1.64
C MET A 145 -2.99 5.61 -1.27
N GLN A 146 -3.30 5.13 -0.06
CA GLN A 146 -4.66 4.94 0.47
C GLN A 146 -5.62 4.33 -0.55
N ILE A 147 -5.33 3.10 -0.98
CA ILE A 147 -6.20 2.38 -1.91
C ILE A 147 -7.52 2.05 -1.20
N HIS A 148 -8.64 2.59 -1.69
CA HIS A 148 -9.97 2.26 -1.19
C HIS A 148 -10.36 0.83 -1.58
N VAL A 149 -10.03 -0.14 -0.71
CA VAL A 149 -10.14 -1.57 -0.99
C VAL A 149 -11.56 -1.99 -1.44
N PRO A 150 -12.66 -1.52 -0.82
CA PRO A 150 -14.00 -1.91 -1.27
C PRO A 150 -14.37 -1.47 -2.69
N SER A 151 -13.84 -0.34 -3.19
CA SER A 151 -14.15 0.12 -4.56
C SER A 151 -13.36 -0.63 -5.62
N TRP A 152 -12.20 -1.17 -5.26
CA TRP A 152 -11.27 -1.78 -6.20
C TRP A 152 -11.21 -3.31 -6.09
N SER A 153 -12.00 -3.92 -5.20
CA SER A 153 -11.99 -5.37 -4.97
C SER A 153 -12.45 -6.20 -6.16
N ASP A 154 -13.25 -5.62 -7.06
CA ASP A 154 -13.71 -6.30 -8.29
C ASP A 154 -12.62 -6.34 -9.37
N VAL A 155 -11.60 -5.48 -9.26
CA VAL A 155 -10.49 -5.34 -10.23
C VAL A 155 -9.19 -5.94 -9.68
N VAL A 156 -8.99 -5.86 -8.36
CA VAL A 156 -7.77 -6.31 -7.68
C VAL A 156 -8.13 -7.32 -6.59
N ASP A 157 -7.58 -8.52 -6.69
CA ASP A 157 -7.68 -9.52 -5.63
C ASP A 157 -6.72 -9.19 -4.47
N PHE A 158 -7.22 -8.37 -3.53
CA PHE A 158 -6.49 -8.00 -2.33
C PHE A 158 -6.29 -9.16 -1.33
N THR A 159 -6.80 -10.37 -1.62
CA THR A 159 -6.48 -11.57 -0.83
C THR A 159 -5.14 -12.18 -1.21
N GLU A 160 -4.66 -11.91 -2.43
CA GLU A 160 -3.37 -12.36 -2.97
C GLU A 160 -2.41 -11.18 -3.24
N ARG A 161 -2.91 -9.93 -3.14
CA ARG A 161 -2.14 -8.69 -3.31
C ARG A 161 -2.31 -7.78 -2.11
N ASN A 162 -1.42 -7.93 -1.14
CA ASN A 162 -1.49 -7.19 0.12
C ASN A 162 -1.23 -5.67 -0.08
N PRO A 163 -2.22 -4.78 0.15
CA PRO A 163 -2.04 -3.34 -0.02
C PRO A 163 -1.18 -2.68 1.08
N PHE A 164 -0.72 -3.42 2.08
CA PHE A 164 0.30 -2.94 3.03
C PHE A 164 1.73 -3.13 2.54
N ASP A 165 1.94 -3.95 1.51
CA ASP A 165 3.23 -4.03 0.85
C ASP A 165 3.43 -2.76 0.00
N PRO A 166 4.46 -1.94 0.27
CA PRO A 166 4.75 -0.74 -0.52
C PRO A 166 4.81 -0.97 -2.02
N GLU A 167 5.34 -2.13 -2.44
CA GLU A 167 5.49 -2.49 -3.85
C GLU A 167 4.12 -2.65 -4.51
N VAL A 168 3.24 -3.43 -3.89
CA VAL A 168 1.86 -3.65 -4.36
C VAL A 168 1.04 -2.36 -4.28
N ASN A 169 1.17 -1.63 -3.17
CA ASN A 169 0.39 -0.42 -2.93
C ASN A 169 0.68 0.66 -3.99
N ILE A 170 1.96 0.88 -4.29
CA ILE A 170 2.35 1.88 -5.30
C ILE A 170 1.97 1.40 -6.70
N GLU A 171 2.14 0.12 -7.03
CA GLU A 171 1.73 -0.42 -8.33
C GLU A 171 0.22 -0.24 -8.58
N VAL A 172 -0.62 -0.59 -7.60
CA VAL A 172 -2.08 -0.43 -7.70
C VAL A 172 -2.46 1.05 -7.65
N GLY A 173 -1.92 1.82 -6.72
CA GLY A 173 -2.23 3.25 -6.55
C GLY A 173 -1.87 4.07 -7.80
N THR A 174 -0.72 3.83 -8.42
CA THR A 174 -0.34 4.47 -9.69
C THR A 174 -1.24 4.03 -10.85
N THR A 175 -1.70 2.77 -10.86
CA THR A 175 -2.67 2.30 -11.86
C THR A 175 -4.01 3.05 -11.72
N ILE A 176 -4.49 3.24 -10.48
CA ILE A 176 -5.72 3.99 -10.18
C ILE A 176 -5.56 5.48 -10.51
N LEU A 177 -4.44 6.10 -10.13
CA LEU A 177 -4.16 7.50 -10.44
C LEU A 177 -4.12 7.73 -11.95
N ALA A 178 -3.44 6.85 -12.70
CA ALA A 178 -3.42 6.91 -14.14
C ALA A 178 -4.82 6.71 -14.75
N HIS A 179 -5.68 5.90 -14.13
CA HIS A 179 -7.08 5.77 -14.56
C HIS A 179 -7.81 7.11 -14.47
N TYR A 180 -7.78 7.79 -13.32
CA TYR A 180 -8.48 9.08 -13.17
C TYR A 180 -7.88 10.19 -14.03
N LEU A 181 -6.55 10.25 -14.18
CA LEU A 181 -5.90 11.22 -15.07
C LEU A 181 -6.31 11.07 -16.54
N ARG A 182 -6.70 9.85 -16.97
CA ARG A 182 -7.17 9.61 -18.34
C ARG A 182 -8.65 9.95 -18.55
N HIS A 183 -9.47 9.87 -17.51
CA HIS A 183 -10.93 10.01 -17.63
C HIS A 183 -11.46 11.37 -17.18
N ASN A 184 -10.60 12.22 -16.61
CA ASN A 184 -10.96 13.55 -16.15
C ASN A 184 -10.33 14.63 -17.04
N LYS A 185 -11.02 15.77 -17.17
CA LYS A 185 -10.67 16.88 -18.07
C LYS A 185 -9.34 17.56 -17.73
N ASP A 186 -8.96 17.55 -16.46
CA ASP A 186 -7.79 18.24 -15.93
C ASP A 186 -7.28 17.53 -14.67
N LEU A 187 -6.05 17.89 -14.27
CA LEU A 187 -5.34 17.29 -13.13
C LEU A 187 -6.11 17.50 -11.81
N GLU A 188 -6.70 18.66 -11.60
CA GLU A 188 -7.46 18.97 -10.38
C GLU A 188 -8.68 18.05 -10.25
N SER A 189 -9.46 17.92 -11.33
CA SER A 189 -10.62 17.03 -11.39
C SER A 189 -10.22 15.56 -11.22
N ALA A 190 -9.07 15.16 -11.75
CA ALA A 190 -8.55 13.79 -11.57
C ALA A 190 -8.15 13.51 -10.13
N LEU A 191 -7.51 14.47 -9.45
CA LEU A 191 -7.11 14.34 -8.05
C LEU A 191 -8.34 14.29 -7.12
N LEU A 192 -9.35 15.12 -7.37
CA LEU A 192 -10.63 15.04 -6.63
C LEU A 192 -11.27 13.66 -6.82
N ALA A 193 -11.35 13.18 -8.06
CA ALA A 193 -11.92 11.86 -8.34
C ALA A 193 -11.09 10.72 -7.72
N TYR A 194 -9.76 10.87 -7.63
CA TYR A 194 -8.88 9.92 -6.95
C TYR A 194 -9.21 9.78 -5.46
N GLU A 195 -9.42 10.91 -4.77
CA GLU A 195 -9.87 10.95 -3.37
C GLU A 195 -11.29 10.36 -3.22
N GLY A 196 -12.13 10.49 -4.24
CA GLY A 196 -13.54 10.10 -4.24
C GLY A 196 -14.52 11.29 -4.24
N SER A 197 -14.01 12.51 -4.34
CA SER A 197 -14.77 13.76 -4.43
C SER A 197 -15.02 14.15 -5.89
N HIS A 198 -16.12 14.88 -6.16
CA HIS A 198 -16.43 15.41 -7.50
C HIS A 198 -16.66 16.93 -7.49
N ASP A 199 -16.67 17.54 -6.30
CA ASP A 199 -16.92 18.96 -6.10
C ASP A 199 -15.69 19.61 -5.41
N PRO A 200 -14.99 20.53 -6.09
CA PRO A 200 -13.82 21.21 -5.52
C PRO A 200 -14.17 22.07 -4.29
N THR A 201 -15.43 22.47 -4.10
CA THR A 201 -15.84 23.24 -2.92
C THR A 201 -15.97 22.38 -1.67
N GLN A 202 -15.99 21.05 -1.83
CA GLN A 202 -16.18 20.09 -0.75
C GLN A 202 -14.86 19.42 -0.33
N SER A 203 -13.77 19.65 -1.07
CA SER A 203 -12.47 19.05 -0.77
C SER A 203 -11.29 19.95 -1.12
N GLU A 204 -10.36 20.08 -0.19
CA GLU A 204 -9.07 20.74 -0.39
C GLU A 204 -7.98 19.79 -0.93
N TYR A 205 -8.33 18.53 -1.24
CA TYR A 205 -7.36 17.48 -1.55
C TYR A 205 -6.46 17.83 -2.73
N ALA A 206 -7.05 18.23 -3.86
CA ALA A 206 -6.28 18.59 -5.04
C ALA A 206 -5.34 19.76 -4.75
N SER A 207 -5.80 20.77 -4.00
CA SER A 207 -4.96 21.90 -3.59
C SER A 207 -3.78 21.46 -2.71
N LYS A 208 -3.99 20.52 -1.79
CA LYS A 208 -2.91 19.96 -0.93
C LYS A 208 -1.86 19.21 -1.74
N VAL A 209 -2.29 18.34 -2.67
CA VAL A 209 -1.37 17.61 -3.55
C VAL A 209 -0.59 18.58 -4.44
N MET A 210 -1.28 19.56 -5.03
CA MET A 210 -0.68 20.54 -5.93
C MET A 210 0.32 21.46 -5.23
N ALA A 211 0.09 21.82 -3.97
CA ALA A 211 1.04 22.60 -3.17
C ALA A 211 2.39 21.88 -3.00
N ILE A 212 2.36 20.56 -2.77
CA ILE A 212 3.58 19.74 -2.67
C ILE A 212 4.19 19.56 -4.08
N TYR A 213 3.36 19.26 -5.07
CA TYR A 213 3.81 19.01 -6.45
C TYR A 213 4.52 20.22 -7.07
N HIS A 214 4.08 21.45 -6.77
CA HIS A 214 4.72 22.68 -7.24
C HIS A 214 5.89 23.17 -6.38
N THR A 215 6.18 22.49 -5.27
CA THR A 215 7.34 22.84 -4.45
C THR A 215 8.63 22.69 -5.26
N ARG A 216 9.48 23.72 -5.24
CA ARG A 216 10.80 23.66 -5.86
C ARG A 216 11.70 22.70 -5.09
N VAL A 217 12.33 21.81 -5.83
CA VAL A 217 13.25 20.78 -5.35
C VAL A 217 14.50 20.79 -6.21
N PRO A 218 15.67 20.48 -5.63
CA PRO A 218 16.97 20.60 -6.28
C PRO A 218 17.20 19.58 -7.41
#